data_AF-A0A438I2N6-F1
#
_entry.id   AF-A0A438I2N6-F1
#
_cell.length_a   1.000
_cell.length_b   1.000
_cell.length_c   1.000
_cell.angle_alpha   90.00
_cell.angle_beta   90.00
_cell.angle_gamma   90.00
#
_symmetry.space_group_name_H-M   'P 1'
#
loop_
_entity.id
_entity.type
_entity.pdbx_description
1 polymer ?
#
loop_
_entity_poly.entity_id
_entity_poly.type
_entity_poly.pdbx_seq_one_letter_code
_entity_poly.pdbx_strand_id
1 'polypeptide(L)'
;MYVNTLTFQIFVAVLHQLMHGLVSYPLKLLGIKSIRAQKLRHAQAVKLLQGICTELRNIKPDRVLGYRVHQAVIQAVKKGNVEFVTRMIKSIPELVWNGDINDRNIFSIAILNCQEKIFNLLHGLTNVKKMKVTSADDRFGNNMLHLAAMLAPSDQLDGISGAALQMQRELQWFKVTSFHLTPLIK
;
A
#
# COMPACT_ATOMS: atom_id res chain seq x y z
N MET A 1 25.13 31.30 -54.57
CA MET A 1 23.85 30.80 -54.04
C MET A 1 23.97 29.90 -52.80
N TYR A 2 25.12 29.28 -52.51
CA TYR A 2 25.30 28.33 -51.39
C TYR A 2 25.40 28.94 -49.97
N VAL A 3 25.85 30.20 -49.85
CA VAL A 3 26.12 30.84 -48.54
C VAL A 3 24.84 31.13 -47.74
N ASN A 4 23.73 31.46 -48.42
CA ASN A 4 22.44 31.73 -47.77
C ASN A 4 21.75 30.47 -47.25
N THR A 5 21.97 29.33 -47.91
CA THR A 5 21.40 28.05 -47.49
C THR A 5 22.07 27.52 -46.23
N LEU A 6 23.40 27.65 -46.15
CA LEU A 6 24.17 27.20 -44.98
C LEU A 6 23.86 28.04 -43.74
N THR A 7 23.80 29.38 -43.89
CA THR A 7 23.45 30.30 -42.80
C THR A 7 22.02 30.11 -42.30
N PHE A 8 21.07 29.86 -43.20
CA PHE A 8 19.69 29.51 -42.84
C PHE A 8 19.61 28.19 -42.06
N GLN A 9 20.34 27.14 -42.48
CA GLN A 9 20.38 25.86 -41.78
C GLN A 9 20.98 25.98 -40.37
N ILE A 10 22.05 26.77 -40.21
CA ILE A 10 22.66 27.05 -38.90
C ILE A 10 21.67 27.77 -38.00
N PHE A 11 20.95 28.78 -38.51
CA PHE A 11 19.96 29.51 -37.74
C PHE A 11 18.83 28.60 -37.23
N VAL A 12 18.28 27.75 -38.10
CA VAL A 12 17.24 26.78 -37.72
C VAL A 12 17.74 25.79 -36.67
N ALA A 13 18.98 25.29 -36.80
CA ALA A 13 19.57 24.37 -35.83
C ALA A 13 19.76 25.01 -34.45
N VAL A 14 20.23 26.27 -34.40
CA VAL A 14 20.38 27.03 -33.15
C VAL A 14 19.02 27.31 -32.51
N LEU A 15 18.03 27.72 -33.31
CA LEU A 15 16.68 27.98 -32.81
C LEU A 15 16.05 26.70 -32.22
N HIS A 16 16.22 25.56 -32.88
CA HIS A 16 15.76 24.26 -32.39
C HIS A 16 16.43 23.86 -31.07
N GLN A 17 17.75 24.06 -30.93
CA GLN A 17 18.46 23.79 -29.67
C GLN A 17 18.00 24.69 -28.53
N LEU A 18 17.79 25.99 -28.78
CA LEU A 18 17.30 26.95 -27.79
C LEU A 18 15.88 26.60 -27.33
N MET A 19 14.99 26.27 -28.27
CA MET A 19 13.63 25.82 -27.99
C MET A 19 13.61 24.53 -27.16
N HIS A 20 14.46 23.55 -27.51
CA HIS A 20 14.57 22.30 -26.75
C HIS A 20 15.12 22.54 -25.33
N GLY A 21 16.08 23.47 -25.18
CA GLY A 21 16.58 23.92 -23.87
C GLY A 21 15.49 24.57 -23.01
N LEU A 22 14.74 25.52 -23.57
CA LEU A 22 13.64 26.23 -22.91
C LEU A 22 12.52 25.31 -22.46
N VAL A 23 12.23 24.24 -23.19
CA VAL A 23 11.23 23.24 -22.79
C VAL A 23 11.79 22.22 -21.80
N SER A 24 13.04 21.81 -21.93
CA SER A 24 13.62 20.73 -21.13
C SER A 24 14.03 21.16 -19.72
N TYR A 25 14.45 22.42 -19.52
CA TYR A 25 14.90 22.95 -18.25
C TYR A 25 13.77 23.06 -17.21
N PRO A 26 12.59 23.64 -17.53
CA PRO A 26 11.45 23.70 -16.61
C PRO A 26 10.90 22.31 -16.27
N LEU A 27 10.85 21.39 -17.25
CA LEU A 27 10.40 20.01 -17.02
C LEU A 27 11.31 19.23 -16.05
N LYS A 28 12.60 19.59 -15.99
CA LYS A 28 13.57 19.00 -15.07
C LYS A 28 13.50 19.69 -13.70
N LEU A 29 13.46 21.03 -13.68
CA LEU A 29 13.36 21.83 -12.47
C LEU A 29 12.08 21.53 -11.67
N LEU A 30 10.94 21.38 -12.35
CA LEU A 30 9.64 21.07 -11.74
C LEU A 30 9.43 19.58 -11.43
N GLY A 31 10.43 18.72 -11.68
CA GLY A 31 10.31 17.28 -11.43
C GLY A 31 9.27 16.55 -12.32
N ILE A 32 8.75 17.18 -13.38
CA ILE A 32 7.70 16.59 -14.22
C ILE A 32 8.18 15.29 -14.88
N LYS A 33 9.46 15.23 -15.29
CA LYS A 33 10.05 14.01 -15.85
C LYS A 33 10.06 12.86 -14.85
N SER A 34 10.41 13.10 -13.59
CA SER A 34 10.45 12.05 -12.55
C SER A 34 9.04 11.58 -12.18
N ILE A 35 8.07 12.50 -12.10
CA ILE A 35 6.66 12.16 -11.87
C ILE A 35 6.12 11.29 -13.00
N ARG A 36 6.38 11.65 -14.27
CA ARG A 36 5.96 10.83 -15.43
C ARG A 36 6.57 9.43 -15.40
N ALA A 37 7.87 9.34 -15.10
CA ALA A 37 8.54 8.05 -14.98
C ALA A 37 7.97 7.21 -13.83
N GLN A 38 7.68 7.81 -12.67
CA GLN A 38 7.06 7.11 -11.55
C GLN A 38 5.65 6.63 -11.88
N LYS A 39 4.83 7.45 -12.56
CA LYS A 39 3.51 7.05 -13.04
C LYS A 39 3.58 5.88 -14.01
N LEU A 40 4.54 5.88 -14.94
CA LEU A 40 4.74 4.78 -15.88
C LEU A 40 5.13 3.49 -15.16
N ARG A 41 6.11 3.54 -14.24
CA ARG A 41 6.52 2.38 -13.43
C ARG A 41 5.37 1.83 -12.61
N HIS A 42 4.57 2.72 -12.00
CA HIS A 42 3.39 2.32 -11.25
C HIS A 42 2.35 1.62 -12.14
N ALA A 43 2.04 2.17 -13.31
CA ALA A 43 1.13 1.55 -14.27
C ALA A 43 1.62 0.17 -14.75
N GLN A 44 2.94 0.02 -14.96
CA GLN A 44 3.55 -1.27 -15.30
C GLN A 44 3.45 -2.27 -14.14
N ALA A 45 3.76 -1.85 -12.91
CA ALA A 45 3.63 -2.70 -11.73
C ALA A 45 2.18 -3.17 -11.51
N VAL A 46 1.22 -2.28 -11.76
CA VAL A 46 -0.21 -2.59 -11.72
C VAL A 46 -0.59 -3.66 -12.76
N LYS A 47 -0.12 -3.53 -14.00
CA LYS A 47 -0.35 -4.54 -15.05
C LYS A 47 0.27 -5.89 -14.69
N LEU A 48 1.50 -5.87 -14.15
CA LEU A 48 2.18 -7.08 -13.71
C LEU A 48 1.40 -7.78 -12.58
N LEU A 49 0.96 -7.03 -11.58
CA LEU A 49 0.15 -7.55 -10.48
C LEU A 49 -1.16 -8.17 -10.99
N GLN A 50 -1.80 -7.54 -11.98
CA GLN A 50 -3.00 -8.09 -12.61
C GLN A 50 -2.71 -9.42 -13.32
N GLY A 51 -1.59 -9.53 -14.03
CA GLY A 51 -1.15 -10.80 -14.64
C GLY A 51 -0.94 -11.89 -13.57
N ILE A 52 -0.20 -11.58 -12.51
CA ILE A 52 0.03 -12.50 -11.39
C ILE A 52 -1.30 -12.95 -10.77
N CYS A 53 -2.22 -12.02 -10.52
CA CYS A 53 -3.55 -12.33 -9.98
C CYS A 53 -4.34 -13.31 -10.87
N THR A 54 -4.27 -13.12 -12.19
CA THR A 54 -4.93 -14.02 -13.16
C THR A 54 -4.33 -15.42 -13.09
N GLU A 55 -3.00 -15.54 -13.10
CA GLU A 55 -2.33 -16.84 -13.02
C GLU A 55 -2.61 -17.56 -11.69
N LEU A 56 -2.59 -16.84 -10.57
CA LEU A 56 -2.87 -17.41 -9.26
C LEU A 56 -4.31 -17.95 -9.11
N ARG A 57 -5.28 -17.47 -9.89
CA ARG A 57 -6.64 -18.06 -9.91
C ARG A 57 -6.70 -19.36 -10.69
N ASN A 58 -5.87 -19.50 -11.71
CA ASN A 58 -5.88 -20.65 -12.61
C ASN A 58 -5.08 -21.83 -12.07
N ILE A 59 -4.12 -21.56 -11.19
CA ILE A 59 -3.25 -22.57 -10.59
C ILE A 59 -3.78 -22.94 -9.19
N LYS A 60 -3.70 -24.21 -8.81
CA LYS A 60 -3.80 -24.60 -7.40
C LYS A 60 -2.44 -24.33 -6.75
N PRO A 61 -2.30 -23.28 -5.91
CA PRO A 61 -1.00 -22.96 -5.35
C PRO A 61 -0.52 -24.11 -4.46
N ASP A 62 0.73 -24.53 -4.66
CA ASP A 62 1.39 -25.39 -3.69
C ASP A 62 1.61 -24.64 -2.37
N ARG A 63 2.08 -25.35 -1.34
CA ARG A 63 2.31 -24.77 -0.02
C ARG A 63 3.31 -23.61 -0.05
N VAL A 64 4.34 -23.68 -0.90
CA VAL A 64 5.40 -22.68 -0.97
C VAL A 64 4.88 -21.41 -1.62
N LEU A 65 4.20 -21.52 -2.76
CA LEU A 65 3.60 -20.39 -3.47
C LEU A 65 2.51 -19.74 -2.62
N GLY A 66 1.62 -20.53 -2.00
CA GLY A 66 0.60 -20.03 -1.09
C GLY A 66 1.19 -19.22 0.06
N TYR A 67 2.25 -19.74 0.70
CA TYR A 67 2.96 -19.02 1.75
C TYR A 67 3.56 -17.70 1.24
N ARG A 68 4.24 -17.69 0.09
CA ARG A 68 4.85 -16.47 -0.48
C ARG A 68 3.81 -15.41 -0.81
N VAL A 69 2.67 -15.81 -1.39
CA VAL A 69 1.55 -14.91 -1.69
C VAL A 69 0.99 -14.32 -0.40
N HIS A 70 0.77 -15.16 0.62
CA HIS A 70 0.28 -14.69 1.90
C HIS A 70 1.25 -13.70 2.56
N GLN A 71 2.56 -14.01 2.59
CA GLN A 71 3.57 -13.10 3.13
C GLN A 71 3.62 -11.76 2.38
N ALA A 72 3.51 -11.76 1.05
CA ALA A 72 3.47 -10.52 0.28
C ALA A 72 2.27 -9.64 0.67
N VAL A 73 1.11 -10.24 0.91
CA VAL A 73 -0.10 -9.54 1.36
C VAL A 73 0.09 -9.00 2.78
N ILE A 74 0.66 -9.79 3.70
CA ILE A 74 0.97 -9.32 5.05
C ILE A 74 1.90 -8.10 5.02
N GLN A 75 2.96 -8.13 4.22
CA GLN A 75 3.87 -6.99 4.10
C GLN A 75 3.17 -5.76 3.51
N ALA A 76 2.32 -5.95 2.49
CA ALA A 76 1.53 -4.87 1.93
C ALA A 76 0.56 -4.25 2.96
N VAL A 77 -0.06 -5.08 3.82
CA VAL A 77 -0.89 -4.61 4.94
C VAL A 77 -0.05 -3.79 5.91
N LYS A 78 1.08 -4.32 6.41
CA LYS A 78 1.97 -3.61 7.35
C LYS A 78 2.43 -2.25 6.84
N LYS A 79 2.63 -2.12 5.52
CA LYS A 79 3.05 -0.89 4.84
C LYS A 79 1.90 0.01 4.38
N GLY A 80 0.64 -0.37 4.62
CA GLY A 80 -0.52 0.43 4.23
C GLY A 80 -0.76 0.51 2.71
N ASN A 81 -0.29 -0.47 1.94
CA ASN A 81 -0.44 -0.48 0.48
C ASN A 81 -1.86 -0.95 0.08
N VAL A 82 -2.80 -0.01 0.15
CA VAL A 82 -4.24 -0.25 -0.11
C VAL A 82 -4.49 -0.84 -1.49
N GLU A 83 -3.82 -0.35 -2.52
CA GLU A 83 -4.07 -0.80 -3.89
C GLU A 83 -3.67 -2.26 -4.08
N PHE A 84 -2.48 -2.64 -3.60
CA PHE A 84 -2.02 -4.02 -3.68
C PHE A 84 -2.95 -4.97 -2.93
N VAL A 85 -3.28 -4.63 -1.67
CA VAL A 85 -4.16 -5.43 -0.82
C VAL A 85 -5.54 -5.59 -1.45
N THR A 86 -6.11 -4.51 -1.99
CA THR A 86 -7.42 -4.53 -2.67
C THR A 86 -7.42 -5.50 -3.85
N ARG A 87 -6.39 -5.43 -4.71
CA ARG A 87 -6.31 -6.29 -5.90
C ARG A 87 -6.14 -7.76 -5.52
N MET A 88 -5.28 -8.06 -4.55
CA MET A 88 -5.04 -9.42 -4.09
C MET A 88 -6.28 -10.04 -3.44
N ILE A 89 -6.94 -9.34 -2.53
CA ILE A 89 -8.15 -9.85 -1.85
C ILE A 89 -9.30 -10.05 -2.83
N LYS A 90 -9.50 -9.11 -3.78
CA LYS A 90 -10.52 -9.31 -4.84
C LYS A 90 -10.22 -10.52 -5.72
N SER A 91 -8.94 -10.84 -5.90
CA SER A 91 -8.50 -11.97 -6.71
C SER A 91 -8.60 -13.31 -5.99
N ILE A 92 -8.27 -13.32 -4.69
CA ILE A 92 -8.18 -14.51 -3.84
C ILE A 92 -8.77 -14.14 -2.47
N PRO A 93 -10.11 -14.18 -2.32
CA PRO A 93 -10.79 -13.73 -1.11
C PRO A 93 -10.42 -14.52 0.16
N GLU A 94 -9.91 -15.75 0.01
CA GLU A 94 -9.52 -16.63 1.10
C GLU A 94 -8.35 -16.07 1.92
N LEU A 95 -7.53 -15.19 1.30
CA LEU A 95 -6.38 -14.55 1.96
C LEU A 95 -6.76 -13.74 3.21
N VAL A 96 -8.03 -13.33 3.32
CA VAL A 96 -8.55 -12.56 4.45
C VAL A 96 -8.53 -13.36 5.76
N TRP A 97 -8.63 -14.69 5.66
CA TRP A 97 -8.77 -15.57 6.82
C TRP A 97 -7.47 -16.22 7.26
N ASN A 98 -6.46 -16.21 6.40
CA ASN A 98 -5.18 -16.83 6.70
C ASN A 98 -4.43 -16.03 7.79
N GLY A 99 -3.97 -16.74 8.82
CA GLY A 99 -3.15 -16.18 9.89
C GLY A 99 -1.67 -16.13 9.52
N ASP A 100 -0.96 -15.17 10.09
CA ASP A 100 0.50 -15.17 10.12
C ASP A 100 1.05 -16.22 11.10
N ILE A 101 2.37 -16.22 11.30
CA ILE A 101 3.05 -17.14 12.22
C ILE A 101 2.61 -17.02 13.69
N ASN A 102 1.92 -15.94 14.05
CA ASN A 102 1.39 -15.67 15.38
C ASN A 102 -0.14 -15.84 15.43
N ASP A 103 -0.71 -16.50 14.42
CA ASP A 103 -2.15 -16.71 14.28
C ASP A 103 -2.96 -15.41 14.12
N ARG A 104 -2.30 -14.34 13.62
CA ARG A 104 -2.93 -13.05 13.34
C ARG A 104 -3.38 -12.98 11.90
N ASN A 105 -4.68 -12.84 11.66
CA ASN A 105 -5.20 -12.58 10.32
C ASN A 105 -4.86 -11.14 9.85
N ILE A 106 -5.20 -10.82 8.60
CA ILE A 106 -4.89 -9.51 8.01
C ILE A 106 -5.54 -8.32 8.74
N PHE A 107 -6.67 -8.53 9.44
CA PHE A 107 -7.30 -7.48 10.25
C PHE A 107 -6.47 -7.20 11.49
N SER A 108 -6.09 -8.24 12.23
CA SER A 108 -5.25 -8.12 13.43
C SER A 108 -3.93 -7.44 13.09
N ILE A 109 -3.35 -7.75 11.93
CA ILE A 109 -2.11 -7.12 11.45
C ILE A 109 -2.34 -5.66 11.06
N ALA A 110 -3.43 -5.33 10.36
CA ALA A 110 -3.76 -3.94 10.05
C ALA A 110 -3.95 -3.12 11.34
N ILE A 111 -4.54 -3.74 12.37
CA ILE A 111 -4.78 -3.08 13.66
C ILE A 111 -3.49 -2.81 14.41
N LEU A 112 -2.65 -3.84 14.56
CA LEU A 112 -1.35 -3.74 15.22
C LEU A 112 -0.41 -2.73 14.55
N ASN A 113 -0.60 -2.47 13.25
CA ASN A 113 0.22 -1.53 12.50
C ASN A 113 -0.47 -0.18 12.28
N CYS A 114 -1.61 0.09 12.94
CA CYS A 114 -2.33 1.36 12.87
C CYS A 114 -2.67 1.81 11.42
N GLN A 115 -2.99 0.84 10.55
CA GLN A 115 -3.22 1.03 9.12
C GLN A 115 -4.69 1.35 8.83
N GLU A 116 -5.12 2.55 9.16
CA GLU A 116 -6.52 3.01 9.08
C GLU A 116 -7.17 2.73 7.71
N LYS A 117 -6.49 3.07 6.61
CA LYS A 117 -7.05 2.87 5.26
C LYS A 117 -7.25 1.39 4.93
N ILE A 118 -6.36 0.51 5.40
CA ILE A 118 -6.50 -0.93 5.23
C ILE A 118 -7.64 -1.44 6.12
N PHE A 119 -7.69 -1.02 7.38
CA PHE A 119 -8.78 -1.38 8.30
C PHE A 119 -10.15 -1.02 7.71
N ASN A 120 -10.31 0.20 7.20
CA ASN A 120 -11.54 0.65 6.54
C ASN A 120 -11.87 -0.15 5.28
N LEU A 121 -10.86 -0.47 4.44
CA LEU A 121 -11.03 -1.35 3.28
C LEU A 121 -11.57 -2.72 3.71
N LEU A 122 -10.93 -3.35 4.70
CA LEU A 122 -11.29 -4.70 5.13
C LEU A 122 -12.68 -4.74 5.79
N HIS A 123 -13.03 -3.70 6.54
CA HIS A 123 -14.37 -3.52 7.11
C HIS A 123 -15.45 -3.33 6.02
N GLY A 124 -15.12 -2.72 4.88
CA GLY A 124 -16.01 -2.63 3.72
C GLY A 124 -16.15 -3.94 2.93
N LEU A 125 -15.10 -4.76 2.91
CA LEU A 125 -15.08 -6.04 2.16
C LEU A 125 -15.68 -7.21 2.94
N THR A 126 -15.75 -7.13 4.27
CA THR A 126 -16.12 -8.25 5.14
C THR A 126 -17.24 -7.86 6.10
N ASN A 127 -18.20 -8.76 6.32
CA ASN A 127 -19.23 -8.53 7.32
C ASN A 127 -18.61 -8.49 8.73
N VAL A 128 -18.83 -7.40 9.46
CA VAL A 128 -18.34 -7.16 10.83
C VAL A 128 -18.67 -8.32 11.78
N LYS A 129 -19.84 -8.96 11.63
CA LYS A 129 -20.19 -10.14 12.44
C LYS A 129 -19.29 -11.34 12.12
N LYS A 130 -18.95 -11.54 10.85
CA LYS A 130 -18.05 -12.60 10.41
C LYS A 130 -16.62 -12.34 10.93
N MET A 131 -16.15 -11.10 10.85
CA MET A 131 -14.87 -10.66 11.41
C MET A 131 -14.75 -10.98 12.91
N LYS A 132 -15.76 -10.68 13.71
CA LYS A 132 -15.77 -10.97 15.17
C LYS A 132 -15.68 -12.46 15.48
N VAL A 133 -16.41 -13.30 14.73
CA VAL A 133 -16.46 -14.74 14.96
C VAL A 133 -15.18 -15.44 14.50
N THR A 134 -14.50 -14.91 13.49
CA THR A 134 -13.29 -15.53 12.91
C THR A 134 -11.98 -15.04 13.50
N SER A 135 -12.00 -14.01 14.35
CA SER A 135 -10.79 -13.43 14.91
C SER A 135 -10.51 -14.05 16.27
N ALA A 136 -9.83 -15.20 16.24
CA ALA A 136 -9.29 -15.82 17.43
C ALA A 136 -8.26 -14.91 18.11
N ASP A 137 -8.06 -15.12 19.40
CA ASP A 137 -6.92 -14.55 20.11
C ASP A 137 -5.63 -14.99 19.39
N ASP A 138 -4.64 -14.09 19.30
CA ASP A 138 -3.35 -14.45 18.73
C ASP A 138 -2.63 -15.51 19.59
N ARG A 139 -1.49 -16.03 19.12
CA ARG A 139 -0.71 -17.04 19.86
C ARG A 139 -0.34 -16.63 21.29
N PHE A 140 -0.38 -15.34 21.60
CA PHE A 140 -0.05 -14.77 22.91
C PHE A 140 -1.30 -14.42 23.74
N GLY A 141 -2.50 -14.77 23.28
CA GLY A 141 -3.76 -14.44 23.96
C GLY A 141 -4.22 -13.00 23.73
N ASN A 142 -3.65 -12.28 22.75
CA ASN A 142 -4.09 -10.92 22.43
C ASN A 142 -5.29 -10.94 21.49
N ASN A 143 -6.40 -10.37 21.93
CA ASN A 143 -7.51 -10.03 21.06
C ASN A 143 -7.20 -8.73 20.28
N MET A 144 -8.08 -8.37 19.34
CA MET A 144 -7.90 -7.16 18.52
C MET A 144 -7.88 -5.85 19.33
N LEU A 145 -8.53 -5.78 20.50
CA LEU A 145 -8.47 -4.61 21.38
C LEU A 145 -7.11 -4.48 22.06
N HIS A 146 -6.52 -5.60 22.52
CA HIS A 146 -5.15 -5.63 23.02
C HIS A 146 -4.18 -5.14 21.94
N LEU A 147 -4.33 -5.62 20.69
CA LEU A 147 -3.50 -5.18 19.57
C LEU A 147 -3.68 -3.69 19.23
N ALA A 148 -4.90 -3.16 19.35
CA ALA A 148 -5.18 -1.74 19.10
C ALA A 148 -4.59 -0.81 20.16
N ALA A 149 -4.36 -1.31 21.38
CA ALA A 149 -3.74 -0.57 22.47
C ALA A 149 -2.20 -0.62 22.44
N MET A 150 -1.61 -1.49 21.60
CA MET A 150 -0.16 -1.56 21.43
C MET A 150 0.33 -0.41 20.57
N LEU A 151 1.51 0.12 20.93
CA LEU A 151 2.15 1.19 20.19
C LEU A 151 2.50 0.75 18.76
N ALA A 152 2.17 1.58 17.78
CA ALA A 152 2.48 1.33 16.38
C ALA A 152 4.00 1.14 16.15
N PRO A 153 4.38 0.39 15.10
CA PRO A 153 5.78 0.31 14.68
C PRO A 153 6.37 1.68 14.33
N SER A 154 7.69 1.83 14.49
CA SER A 154 8.41 3.08 14.18
C SER A 154 8.13 3.59 12.76
N ASP A 155 8.02 2.69 11.77
CA ASP A 155 7.65 3.02 10.39
C ASP A 155 6.37 3.88 10.26
N GLN A 156 5.45 3.80 11.22
CA GLN A 156 4.25 4.64 11.28
C GLN A 156 4.44 5.91 12.11
N LEU A 157 5.23 5.83 13.17
CA LEU A 157 5.44 6.92 14.12
C LEU A 157 6.49 7.94 13.67
N ASP A 158 7.51 7.49 12.94
CA ASP A 158 8.64 8.31 12.48
C ASP A 158 8.20 9.38 11.47
N GLY A 159 7.05 9.19 10.83
CA GLY A 159 6.41 10.19 9.97
C GLY A 159 5.66 11.30 10.72
N ILE A 160 5.57 11.22 12.05
CA ILE A 160 4.82 12.15 12.90
C ILE A 160 5.80 12.94 13.77
N SER A 161 5.71 14.27 13.71
CA SER A 161 6.64 15.15 14.42
C SER A 161 6.35 15.20 15.93
N GLY A 162 7.21 14.55 16.72
CA GLY A 162 7.22 14.68 18.17
C GLY A 162 6.26 13.76 18.93
N ALA A 163 6.62 13.46 20.18
CA ALA A 163 5.94 12.45 21.00
C ALA A 163 4.46 12.79 21.28
N ALA A 164 4.12 14.06 21.46
CA ALA A 164 2.74 14.49 21.72
C ALA A 164 1.81 14.17 20.53
N LEU A 165 2.25 14.42 19.30
CA LEU A 165 1.47 14.12 18.09
C LEU A 165 1.39 12.61 17.82
N GLN A 166 2.46 11.87 18.12
CA GLN A 166 2.45 10.40 18.08
C GLN A 166 1.38 9.85 19.03
N MET A 167 1.42 10.23 20.32
CA MET A 167 0.39 9.82 21.30
C MET A 167 -1.02 10.24 20.90
N GLN A 168 -1.21 11.44 20.35
CA GLN A 168 -2.53 11.89 19.89
C GLN A 168 -3.08 10.98 18.79
N ARG A 169 -2.26 10.61 17.82
CA ARG A 169 -2.67 9.70 16.74
C ARG A 169 -2.98 8.30 17.25
N GLU A 170 -2.16 7.74 18.13
CA GLU A 170 -2.42 6.44 18.76
C GLU A 170 -3.72 6.45 19.56
N LEU A 171 -4.00 7.55 20.30
CA LEU A 171 -5.26 7.69 21.04
C LEU A 171 -6.48 7.76 20.10
N GLN A 172 -6.37 8.46 18.97
CA GLN A 172 -7.43 8.50 17.96
C GLN A 172 -7.65 7.13 17.33
N TRP A 173 -6.56 6.43 17.01
CA TRP A 173 -6.60 5.07 16.48
C TRP A 173 -7.32 4.10 17.44
N PHE A 174 -6.97 4.14 18.72
CA PHE A 174 -7.61 3.31 19.73
C PHE A 174 -9.10 3.62 19.87
N LYS A 175 -9.50 4.89 19.83
CA LYS A 175 -10.93 5.28 19.90
C LYS A 175 -11.74 4.74 18.71
N VAL A 176 -11.21 4.85 17.49
CA VAL A 176 -11.90 4.35 16.30
C VAL A 176 -12.01 2.83 16.35
N THR A 177 -10.90 2.14 16.60
CA THR A 177 -10.90 0.68 16.65
C THR A 177 -11.77 0.12 17.77
N SER A 178 -11.69 0.67 18.98
CA SER A 178 -12.55 0.23 20.10
C SER A 178 -14.04 0.47 19.86
N PHE A 179 -14.40 1.52 19.13
CA PHE A 179 -15.79 1.73 18.72
C PHE A 179 -16.29 0.61 17.78
N HIS A 180 -15.46 0.18 16.83
CA HIS A 180 -15.81 -0.91 15.91
C HIS A 180 -15.71 -2.31 16.56
N LEU A 181 -14.75 -2.47 17.47
CA LEU A 181 -14.46 -3.70 18.20
C LEU A 181 -15.18 -3.66 19.56
N THR A 182 -16.47 -4.02 19.59
CA THR A 182 -17.18 -4.17 20.88
C THR A 182 -16.40 -5.12 21.80
N PRO A 183 -16.19 -4.79 23.08
CA PRO A 183 -15.50 -5.67 24.00
C PRO A 183 -16.26 -6.99 24.12
N LEU A 184 -15.58 -8.09 23.79
CA LEU A 184 -16.02 -9.43 24.18
C LEU A 184 -15.71 -9.54 25.67
N ILE A 185 -16.66 -9.12 26.50
CA ILE A 185 -16.68 -9.52 27.90
C ILE A 185 -16.92 -11.04 27.85
N LYS A 186 -15.86 -11.82 28.04
CA LYS A 186 -15.95 -13.26 28.32
C LYS A 186 -16.49 -13.45 29.73
#